data_AF-W9QN42-F1
#
_entry.id   AF-W9QN42-F1
#
_cell.length_a   1.000
_cell.length_b   1.000
_cell.length_c   1.000
_cell.angle_alpha   90.00
_cell.angle_beta   90.00
_cell.angle_gamma   90.00
#
_symmetry.space_group_name_H-M   'P 1'
#
loop_
_entity.id
_entity.type
_entity.pdbx_description
1 polymer ?
#
loop_
_entity_poly.entity_id
_entity_poly.type
_entity_poly.pdbx_seq_one_letter_code
_entity_poly.pdbx_strand_id
1 'polypeptide(L)'
;MALPIKGCSLTCAVALFLMLLSTTTHCTTSIRRAISAERRMAASLIRLHFHDCFVQGCDASILLEDSASIKSEVNAGQNKDSVRGFDVIENAKKEVESICPGIVSCADILAVASRDASVAVTLVDVAAPPMLAPLDLVTPNQLDNNYFKNLIQKKSLLQSDQILYSGAPTKDIVTEYSKSRSTFSSDFASAMVKMGDIEPLNGSAGGIRKICKVVN
;
A
#
# COMPACT_ATOMS: atom_id res chain seq x y z
N MET A 1 -40.59 -19.10 17.97
CA MET A 1 -39.15 -19.30 18.21
C MET A 1 -38.39 -18.26 17.41
N ALA A 2 -38.02 -17.16 18.05
CA ALA A 2 -37.19 -16.12 17.48
C ALA A 2 -35.73 -16.42 17.83
N LEU A 3 -34.88 -16.56 16.81
CA LEU A 3 -33.43 -16.64 16.98
C LEU A 3 -32.92 -15.26 17.42
N PRO A 4 -32.06 -15.17 18.45
CA PRO A 4 -31.52 -13.90 18.91
C PRO A 4 -30.51 -13.37 17.88
N ILE A 5 -30.88 -12.29 17.20
CA ILE A 5 -29.97 -11.50 16.37
C ILE A 5 -28.99 -10.80 17.31
N LYS A 6 -27.83 -11.43 17.56
CA LYS A 6 -26.71 -10.78 18.23
C LYS A 6 -26.05 -9.80 17.24
N GLY A 7 -26.37 -8.51 17.40
CA GLY A 7 -25.40 -7.41 17.24
C GLY A 7 -24.80 -7.11 15.86
N CYS A 8 -25.42 -7.48 14.75
CA CYS A 8 -24.92 -7.16 13.41
C CYS A 8 -25.99 -6.40 12.60
N SER A 9 -25.92 -5.07 12.56
CA SER A 9 -26.69 -4.29 11.57
C SER A 9 -26.18 -2.85 11.36
N LEU A 10 -25.48 -2.21 12.32
CA LEU A 10 -25.02 -0.82 12.13
C LEU A 10 -23.50 -0.65 12.07
N THR A 11 -22.71 -1.54 12.68
CA THR A 11 -21.24 -1.44 12.70
C THR A 11 -20.58 -1.78 11.37
N CYS A 12 -21.20 -2.62 10.53
CA CYS A 12 -20.57 -3.11 9.31
C CYS A 12 -20.70 -2.14 8.11
N ALA A 13 -21.87 -1.54 7.92
CA ALA A 13 -22.09 -0.51 6.90
C ALA A 13 -21.38 0.80 7.27
N VAL A 14 -21.36 1.13 8.57
CA VAL A 14 -20.61 2.26 9.10
C VAL A 14 -19.10 1.97 9.08
N ALA A 15 -18.64 0.71 9.21
CA ALA A 15 -17.21 0.39 9.08
C ALA A 15 -16.65 0.73 7.70
N LEU A 16 -17.37 0.46 6.61
CA LEU A 16 -16.94 0.85 5.26
C LEU A 16 -16.84 2.39 5.12
N PHE A 17 -17.81 3.12 5.66
CA PHE A 17 -17.83 4.59 5.68
C PHE A 17 -16.79 5.19 6.67
N LEU A 18 -16.48 4.49 7.76
CA LEU A 18 -15.50 4.89 8.79
C LEU A 18 -14.06 4.52 8.43
N MET A 19 -13.81 3.53 7.55
CA MET A 19 -12.48 3.23 7.02
C MET A 19 -11.86 4.45 6.32
N LEU A 20 -12.69 5.36 5.81
CA LEU A 20 -12.28 6.60 5.14
C LEU A 20 -12.17 7.82 6.09
N LEU A 21 -12.83 7.80 7.25
CA LEU A 21 -13.11 9.02 8.03
C LEU A 21 -12.52 9.07 9.44
N SER A 22 -11.92 7.99 9.96
CA SER A 22 -11.34 8.03 11.31
C SER A 22 -9.96 7.40 11.39
N THR A 23 -9.01 8.17 11.92
CA THR A 23 -7.62 7.78 12.21
C THR A 23 -7.51 6.71 13.31
N THR A 24 -8.62 6.05 13.69
CA THR A 24 -8.67 5.04 14.76
C THR A 24 -9.67 3.94 14.41
N THR A 25 -9.33 3.04 13.48
CA THR A 25 -10.15 1.85 13.20
C THR A 25 -9.36 0.59 13.54
N HIS A 26 -10.00 -0.33 14.28
CA HIS A 26 -9.44 -1.62 14.68
C HIS A 26 -8.86 -2.43 13.50
N CYS A 27 -9.36 -2.24 12.28
CA CYS A 27 -8.87 -2.89 11.05
C CYS A 27 -7.45 -2.48 10.61
N THR A 28 -6.92 -1.37 11.12
CA THR A 28 -5.56 -0.89 10.79
C THR A 28 -4.53 -1.21 11.87
N THR A 29 -4.94 -1.91 12.94
CA THR A 29 -4.07 -2.20 14.09
C THR A 29 -2.89 -3.07 13.66
N SER A 30 -3.12 -4.12 12.88
CA SER A 30 -2.04 -4.95 12.33
C SER A 30 -1.04 -4.16 11.48
N ILE A 31 -1.54 -3.32 10.58
CA ILE A 31 -0.71 -2.48 9.69
C ILE A 31 0.16 -1.52 10.52
N ARG A 32 -0.45 -0.81 11.47
CA ARG A 32 0.27 0.13 12.33
C ARG A 32 1.30 -0.56 13.21
N ARG A 33 0.97 -1.72 13.79
CA ARG A 33 1.92 -2.53 14.57
C ARG A 33 3.09 -2.98 13.71
N ALA A 34 2.83 -3.48 12.51
CA ALA A 34 3.86 -3.93 11.58
C ALA A 34 4.82 -2.77 11.20
N ILE A 35 4.27 -1.60 10.86
CA ILE A 35 5.08 -0.40 10.54
C ILE A 35 5.85 0.10 11.76
N SER A 36 5.24 0.06 12.96
CA SER A 36 5.92 0.46 14.19
C SER A 36 7.05 -0.50 14.57
N ALA A 37 6.93 -1.78 14.25
CA ALA A 37 7.96 -2.78 14.49
C ALA A 37 9.10 -2.69 13.45
N GLU A 38 8.75 -2.46 12.18
CA GLU A 38 9.71 -2.26 11.10
C GLU A 38 9.25 -1.12 10.18
N ARG A 39 9.89 0.05 10.30
CA ARG A 39 9.47 1.26 9.57
C ARG A 39 9.50 1.09 8.04
N ARG A 40 10.42 0.27 7.52
CA ARG A 40 10.51 -0.13 6.10
C ARG A 40 9.27 -0.88 5.59
N MET A 41 8.46 -1.46 6.49
CA MET A 41 7.22 -2.12 6.10
C MET A 41 6.25 -1.15 5.41
N ALA A 42 6.27 0.14 5.76
CA ALA A 42 5.46 1.13 5.08
C ALA A 42 5.77 1.21 3.57
N ALA A 43 7.05 1.34 3.21
CA ALA A 43 7.49 1.32 1.81
C ALA A 43 7.15 -0.02 1.13
N SER A 44 7.20 -1.12 1.86
CA SER A 44 6.86 -2.45 1.34
C SER A 44 5.38 -2.59 1.00
N LEU A 45 4.49 -2.08 1.85
CA LEU A 45 3.04 -2.09 1.63
C LEU A 45 2.63 -1.17 0.48
N ILE A 46 3.24 0.02 0.37
CA ILE A 46 3.01 0.92 -0.77
C ILE A 46 3.44 0.24 -2.07
N ARG A 47 4.62 -0.39 -2.08
CA ARG A 47 5.12 -1.14 -3.23
C ARG A 47 4.24 -2.34 -3.57
N LEU A 48 3.73 -3.06 -2.58
CA LEU A 48 2.84 -4.20 -2.80
C LEU A 48 1.55 -3.75 -3.52
N HIS A 49 0.94 -2.64 -3.09
CA HIS A 49 -0.23 -2.07 -3.76
C HIS A 49 0.10 -1.57 -5.19
N PHE A 50 1.27 -0.96 -5.40
CA PHE A 50 1.72 -0.60 -6.74
C PHE A 50 1.84 -1.82 -7.66
N HIS A 51 2.47 -2.91 -7.18
CA HIS A 51 2.64 -4.12 -7.98
C HIS A 51 1.32 -4.87 -8.23
N ASP A 52 0.32 -4.73 -7.35
CA ASP A 52 -1.06 -5.19 -7.60
C ASP A 52 -1.67 -4.42 -8.78
N CYS A 53 -1.80 -3.10 -8.62
CA CYS A 53 -2.50 -2.25 -9.59
C CYS A 53 -1.90 -2.25 -11.01
N PHE A 54 -0.60 -2.49 -11.14
CA PHE A 54 0.09 -2.47 -12.43
C PHE A 54 0.08 -3.81 -13.17
N VAL A 55 -0.56 -4.85 -12.63
CA VAL A 55 -0.80 -6.12 -13.31
C VAL A 55 -2.30 -6.40 -13.34
N GLN A 56 -2.96 -6.04 -14.45
CA GLN A 56 -4.40 -6.29 -14.67
C GLN A 56 -5.35 -5.59 -13.67
N GLY A 57 -4.89 -4.52 -13.00
CA GLY A 57 -5.71 -3.69 -12.13
C GLY A 57 -5.54 -4.00 -10.64
N CYS A 58 -6.19 -3.21 -9.79
CA CYS A 58 -6.11 -3.34 -8.34
C CYS A 58 -7.10 -4.40 -7.82
N ASP A 59 -6.84 -5.69 -8.05
CA ASP A 59 -7.76 -6.79 -7.73
C ASP A 59 -7.22 -7.78 -6.67
N ALA A 60 -6.06 -7.46 -6.07
CA ALA A 60 -5.31 -8.29 -5.15
C ALA A 60 -4.79 -9.61 -5.76
N SER A 61 -4.63 -9.71 -7.09
CA SER A 61 -4.05 -10.89 -7.76
C SER A 61 -2.67 -11.23 -7.21
N ILE A 62 -1.87 -10.21 -6.86
CA ILE A 62 -0.51 -10.36 -6.33
C ILE A 62 -0.45 -11.20 -5.05
N LEU A 63 -1.56 -11.30 -4.31
CA LEU A 63 -1.61 -12.04 -3.05
C LEU A 63 -1.81 -13.54 -3.24
N LEU A 64 -2.22 -14.01 -4.42
CA LEU A 64 -2.55 -15.41 -4.66
C LEU A 64 -1.29 -16.29 -4.66
N GLU A 65 -1.33 -17.40 -3.92
CA GLU A 65 -0.33 -18.45 -3.96
C GLU A 65 -0.50 -19.36 -5.19
N ASP A 66 0.55 -20.11 -5.54
CA ASP A 66 0.49 -21.08 -6.62
C ASP A 66 -0.57 -22.16 -6.34
N SER A 67 -1.28 -22.58 -7.38
CA SER A 67 -2.22 -23.69 -7.33
C SER A 67 -2.23 -24.47 -8.64
N ALA A 68 -3.07 -25.50 -8.76
CA ALA A 68 -3.19 -26.28 -9.99
C ALA A 68 -3.58 -25.43 -11.22
N SER A 69 -4.27 -24.31 -11.03
CA SER A 69 -4.76 -23.42 -12.09
C SER A 69 -4.19 -22.00 -12.02
N ILE A 70 -3.43 -21.66 -10.97
CA ILE A 70 -2.92 -20.31 -10.73
C ILE A 70 -1.40 -20.36 -10.69
N LYS A 71 -0.77 -19.58 -11.57
CA LYS A 71 0.64 -19.23 -11.46
C LYS A 71 0.74 -17.91 -10.71
N SER A 72 1.28 -17.96 -9.51
CA SER A 72 1.40 -16.83 -8.60
C SER A 72 2.31 -15.75 -9.15
N GLU A 73 1.87 -14.51 -9.03
CA GLU A 73 2.67 -13.32 -9.33
C GLU A 73 3.80 -13.13 -8.32
N VAL A 74 3.71 -13.69 -7.11
CA VAL A 74 4.76 -13.64 -6.09
C VAL A 74 6.08 -14.18 -6.65
N ASN A 75 6.01 -15.19 -7.52
CA ASN A 75 7.16 -15.84 -8.14
C ASN A 75 7.60 -15.21 -9.47
N ALA A 76 6.94 -14.12 -9.91
CA ALA A 76 7.37 -13.36 -11.08
C ALA A 76 8.72 -12.67 -10.83
N GLY A 77 9.51 -12.44 -11.89
CA GLY A 77 10.89 -11.97 -11.75
C GLY A 77 11.05 -10.64 -11.00
N GLN A 78 10.08 -9.73 -11.09
CA GLN A 78 10.08 -8.43 -10.41
C GLN A 78 9.66 -8.54 -8.93
N ASN A 79 9.01 -9.64 -8.56
CA ASN A 79 8.39 -9.87 -7.25
C ASN A 79 9.21 -10.82 -6.39
N LYS A 80 9.75 -11.88 -7.00
CA LYS A 80 10.52 -12.93 -6.35
C LYS A 80 11.68 -12.35 -5.55
N ASP A 81 11.76 -12.72 -4.27
CA ASP A 81 12.76 -12.24 -3.31
C ASP A 81 12.81 -10.70 -3.16
N SER A 82 11.71 -10.01 -3.48
CA SER A 82 11.66 -8.55 -3.60
C SER A 82 10.44 -7.92 -2.92
N VAL A 83 9.22 -8.27 -3.33
CA VAL A 83 7.98 -7.79 -2.69
C VAL A 83 7.76 -8.52 -1.36
N ARG A 84 7.18 -7.84 -0.38
CA ARG A 84 6.98 -8.37 0.97
C ARG A 84 5.81 -7.65 1.67
N GLY A 85 5.42 -8.15 2.83
CA GLY A 85 4.28 -7.62 3.61
C GLY A 85 2.98 -8.40 3.42
N PHE A 86 3.02 -9.54 2.73
CA PHE A 86 1.89 -10.46 2.56
C PHE A 86 1.25 -10.89 3.89
N ASP A 87 2.10 -11.17 4.89
CA ASP A 87 1.70 -11.54 6.24
C ASP A 87 0.94 -10.42 6.96
N VAL A 88 1.33 -9.16 6.74
CA VAL A 88 0.63 -8.00 7.28
C VAL A 88 -0.78 -7.88 6.71
N ILE A 89 -0.93 -8.11 5.40
CA ILE A 89 -2.23 -8.09 4.72
C ILE A 89 -3.11 -9.25 5.17
N GLU A 90 -2.56 -10.46 5.29
CA GLU A 90 -3.31 -11.63 5.76
C GLU A 90 -3.76 -11.47 7.22
N ASN A 91 -2.90 -10.92 8.09
CA ASN A 91 -3.28 -10.60 9.47
C ASN A 91 -4.37 -9.54 9.55
N ALA A 92 -4.26 -8.47 8.75
CA ALA A 92 -5.30 -7.46 8.64
C ALA A 92 -6.62 -8.06 8.15
N LYS A 93 -6.57 -8.93 7.13
CA LYS A 93 -7.74 -9.64 6.63
C LYS A 93 -8.40 -10.49 7.71
N LYS A 94 -7.61 -11.25 8.47
CA LYS A 94 -8.11 -12.07 9.58
C LYS A 94 -8.80 -11.23 10.66
N GLU A 95 -8.23 -10.08 11.03
CA GLU A 95 -8.85 -9.15 11.98
C GLU A 95 -10.19 -8.62 11.43
N VAL A 96 -10.19 -8.19 10.17
CA VAL A 96 -11.37 -7.65 9.50
C VAL A 96 -12.48 -8.69 9.35
N GLU A 97 -12.17 -9.91 8.93
CA GLU A 97 -13.15 -11.00 8.80
C GLU A 97 -13.79 -11.38 10.15
N SER A 98 -13.09 -11.17 11.28
CA SER A 98 -13.69 -11.39 12.60
C SER A 98 -14.75 -10.35 12.99
N ILE A 99 -14.73 -9.18 12.33
CA ILE A 99 -15.60 -8.04 12.59
C ILE A 99 -16.73 -7.98 11.55
N CYS A 100 -16.36 -8.08 10.27
CA CYS A 100 -17.26 -7.98 9.11
C CYS A 100 -16.97 -9.09 8.09
N PRO A 101 -17.43 -10.32 8.36
CA PRO A 101 -17.14 -11.48 7.51
C PRO A 101 -17.64 -11.29 6.07
N GLY A 102 -16.76 -11.46 5.09
CA GLY A 102 -17.10 -11.44 3.66
C GLY A 102 -17.51 -10.08 3.10
N ILE A 103 -17.13 -8.98 3.76
CA ILE A 103 -17.51 -7.62 3.35
C ILE A 103 -16.35 -6.84 2.74
N VAL A 104 -15.15 -6.92 3.31
CA VAL A 104 -14.00 -6.13 2.87
C VAL A 104 -13.12 -6.97 1.95
N SER A 105 -12.84 -6.48 0.75
CA SER A 105 -11.98 -7.19 -0.21
C SER A 105 -10.49 -7.10 0.18
N CYS A 106 -9.67 -8.02 -0.31
CA CYS A 106 -8.22 -7.94 -0.12
C CYS A 106 -7.59 -6.75 -0.88
N ALA A 107 -8.20 -6.34 -2.00
CA ALA A 107 -7.79 -5.16 -2.77
C ALA A 107 -8.01 -3.88 -1.95
N ASP A 108 -9.16 -3.74 -1.28
CA ASP A 108 -9.42 -2.61 -0.38
C ASP A 108 -8.43 -2.56 0.79
N ILE A 109 -8.06 -3.72 1.35
CA ILE A 109 -7.05 -3.79 2.41
C ILE A 109 -5.69 -3.32 1.90
N LEU A 110 -5.28 -3.69 0.67
CA LEU A 110 -4.03 -3.19 0.06
C LEU A 110 -4.05 -1.67 -0.10
N ALA A 111 -5.14 -1.12 -0.63
CA ALA A 111 -5.30 0.32 -0.82
C ALA A 111 -5.25 1.08 0.52
N VAL A 112 -6.00 0.60 1.53
CA VAL A 112 -6.01 1.20 2.88
C VAL A 112 -4.64 1.06 3.55
N ALA A 113 -3.97 -0.08 3.42
CA ALA A 113 -2.63 -0.30 3.96
C ALA A 113 -1.61 0.66 3.33
N SER A 114 -1.68 0.89 2.03
CA SER A 114 -0.82 1.84 1.32
C SER A 114 -1.06 3.30 1.77
N ARG A 115 -2.32 3.69 1.99
CA ARG A 115 -2.68 5.00 2.55
C ARG A 115 -2.11 5.19 3.95
N ASP A 116 -2.39 4.24 4.86
CA ASP A 116 -1.93 4.30 6.25
C ASP A 116 -0.40 4.24 6.35
N ALA A 117 0.24 3.44 5.52
CA ALA A 117 1.69 3.38 5.38
C ALA A 117 2.28 4.74 4.99
N SER A 118 1.73 5.37 3.94
CA SER A 118 2.17 6.68 3.47
C SER A 118 2.06 7.73 4.58
N VAL A 119 0.93 7.77 5.28
CA VAL A 119 0.72 8.70 6.41
C VAL A 119 1.71 8.42 7.54
N ALA A 120 1.93 7.16 7.92
CA ALA A 120 2.80 6.79 9.03
C ALA A 120 4.26 7.26 8.86
N VAL A 121 4.75 7.34 7.62
CA VAL A 121 6.13 7.77 7.31
C VAL A 121 6.26 9.24 6.92
N THR A 122 5.17 10.01 6.91
CA THR A 122 5.25 11.47 6.63
C THR A 122 5.65 12.31 7.86
N LEU A 123 5.47 11.82 9.08
CA LEU A 123 5.52 12.66 10.29
C LEU A 123 6.63 12.35 11.29
N VAL A 124 7.54 11.40 11.06
CA VAL A 124 8.57 11.07 12.08
C VAL A 124 9.89 10.60 11.45
N ASP A 125 11.02 11.15 11.90
CA ASP A 125 12.33 10.51 11.81
C ASP A 125 12.49 9.56 12.99
N VAL A 126 12.31 8.25 12.77
CA VAL A 126 12.81 7.25 13.72
C VAL A 126 14.04 6.64 13.09
N ALA A 127 15.17 6.76 13.78
CA ALA A 127 16.39 6.05 13.43
C ALA A 127 16.09 4.55 13.34
N ALA A 128 16.20 4.00 12.13
CA ALA A 128 16.01 2.57 11.88
C ALA A 128 17.37 1.85 11.88
N PRO A 129 17.40 0.55 12.21
CA PRO A 129 18.60 -0.29 12.06
C PRO A 129 19.13 -0.27 10.60
N PRO A 130 20.38 -0.71 10.37
CA PRO A 130 21.02 -0.63 9.05
C PRO A 130 20.16 -1.32 7.98
N MET A 131 19.74 -0.53 7.00
CA MET A 131 19.02 -1.00 5.82
C MET A 131 20.00 -1.50 4.76
N LEU A 132 19.55 -2.41 3.89
CA LEU A 132 20.14 -2.56 2.56
C LEU A 132 20.08 -1.18 1.87
N ALA A 133 21.16 -0.80 1.15
CA ALA A 133 21.39 0.54 0.58
C ALA A 133 20.11 1.37 0.36
N PRO A 134 19.91 2.47 1.11
CA PRO A 134 18.63 3.17 1.11
C PRO A 134 18.38 3.91 -0.21
N LEU A 135 17.11 3.92 -0.67
CA LEU A 135 16.70 4.63 -1.88
C LEU A 135 16.75 6.17 -1.71
N ASP A 136 16.48 6.66 -0.49
CA ASP A 136 16.76 8.03 -0.06
C ASP A 136 17.91 8.01 0.95
N LEU A 137 19.05 8.58 0.55
CA LEU A 137 20.26 8.63 1.37
C LEU A 137 20.15 9.60 2.56
N VAL A 138 19.22 10.56 2.51
CA VAL A 138 19.07 11.62 3.53
C VAL A 138 18.03 11.21 4.56
N THR A 139 16.87 10.73 4.08
CA THR A 139 15.71 10.41 4.93
C THR A 139 15.13 9.02 4.58
N PRO A 140 15.85 7.93 4.88
CA PRO A 140 15.57 6.59 4.35
C PRO A 140 14.23 5.97 4.80
N ASN A 141 13.61 6.51 5.85
CA ASN A 141 12.34 6.02 6.38
C ASN A 141 11.26 7.12 6.48
N GLN A 142 11.38 8.16 5.67
CA GLN A 142 10.37 9.21 5.55
C GLN A 142 9.87 9.34 4.12
N LEU A 143 8.60 9.70 4.00
CA LEU A 143 8.01 10.16 2.75
C LEU A 143 8.01 11.69 2.74
N ASP A 144 9.04 12.24 2.10
CA ASP A 144 9.22 13.67 1.92
C ASP A 144 9.81 13.99 0.53
N ASN A 145 10.20 15.25 0.31
CA ASN A 145 10.72 15.68 -0.97
C ASN A 145 12.25 15.60 -1.10
N ASN A 146 12.97 14.99 -0.15
CA ASN A 146 14.42 14.80 -0.27
C ASN A 146 14.78 13.84 -1.41
N TYR A 147 13.92 12.88 -1.75
CA TYR A 147 14.02 12.09 -2.98
C TYR A 147 14.32 12.99 -4.20
N PHE A 148 13.53 14.04 -4.43
CA PHE A 148 13.73 14.95 -5.56
C PHE A 148 14.99 15.82 -5.41
N LYS A 149 15.37 16.20 -4.19
CA LYS A 149 16.64 16.91 -3.94
C LYS A 149 17.85 16.02 -4.28
N ASN A 150 17.76 14.72 -4.01
CA ASN A 150 18.80 13.75 -4.35
C ASN A 150 18.94 13.58 -5.86
N LEU A 151 17.83 13.57 -6.62
CA LEU A 151 17.86 13.55 -8.09
C LEU A 151 18.67 14.72 -8.66
N ILE A 152 18.43 15.93 -8.15
CA ILE A 152 19.13 17.16 -8.58
C ILE A 152 20.63 17.08 -8.26
N GLN A 153 20.98 16.52 -7.10
CA GLN A 153 22.36 16.35 -6.66
C GLN A 153 23.05 15.13 -7.28
N LYS A 154 22.38 14.40 -8.18
CA LYS A 154 22.86 13.15 -8.79
C LYS A 154 23.23 12.07 -7.77
N LYS A 155 22.46 11.98 -6.68
CA LYS A 155 22.68 11.06 -5.56
C LYS A 155 21.75 9.84 -5.57
N SER A 156 20.94 9.68 -6.62
CA SER A 156 19.93 8.63 -6.71
C SER A 156 20.56 7.26 -6.89
N LEU A 157 19.98 6.24 -6.25
CA LEU A 157 20.51 4.87 -6.30
C LEU A 157 20.19 4.17 -7.63
N LEU A 158 18.96 4.33 -8.14
CA LEU A 158 18.50 3.62 -9.35
C LEU A 158 18.64 4.49 -10.60
N GLN A 159 18.95 3.85 -11.73
CA GLN A 159 18.99 4.53 -13.02
C GLN A 159 17.63 5.11 -13.42
N SER A 160 16.54 4.40 -13.08
CA SER A 160 15.15 4.85 -13.30
C SER A 160 14.80 6.12 -12.53
N ASP A 161 15.47 6.39 -11.40
CA ASP A 161 15.30 7.62 -10.65
C ASP A 161 16.06 8.76 -11.33
N GLN A 162 17.35 8.52 -11.62
CA GLN A 162 18.23 9.58 -12.12
C GLN A 162 17.83 10.09 -13.52
N ILE A 163 17.19 9.25 -14.33
CA ILE A 163 16.69 9.65 -15.65
C ILE A 163 15.56 10.70 -15.56
N LEU A 164 14.80 10.77 -14.45
CA LEU A 164 13.73 11.76 -14.26
C LEU A 164 14.23 13.21 -14.27
N TYR A 165 15.51 13.43 -13.96
CA TYR A 165 16.13 14.76 -13.96
C TYR A 165 17.16 14.94 -15.10
N SER A 166 17.78 13.86 -15.56
CA SER A 166 18.91 13.91 -16.49
C SER A 166 18.46 14.08 -17.94
N GLY A 167 18.06 15.31 -18.31
CA GLY A 167 17.65 15.65 -19.67
C GLY A 167 16.22 15.24 -20.05
N ALA A 168 15.41 14.84 -19.06
CA ALA A 168 14.03 14.41 -19.28
C ALA A 168 13.01 15.57 -19.26
N PRO A 169 11.86 15.42 -19.94
CA PRO A 169 10.74 16.36 -19.85
C PRO A 169 10.18 16.51 -18.42
N THR A 170 10.43 15.54 -17.54
CA THR A 170 10.01 15.52 -16.13
C THR A 170 10.83 16.44 -15.22
N LYS A 171 11.90 17.07 -15.75
CA LYS A 171 12.82 17.89 -14.97
C LYS A 171 12.16 19.03 -14.21
N ASP A 172 11.15 19.67 -14.80
CA ASP A 172 10.46 20.81 -14.19
C ASP A 172 9.65 20.36 -12.97
N ILE A 173 8.95 19.23 -13.07
CA ILE A 173 8.21 18.60 -11.97
C ILE A 173 9.17 18.20 -10.84
N VAL A 174 10.30 17.56 -11.18
CA VAL A 174 11.34 17.22 -10.19
C VAL A 174 11.84 18.48 -9.46
N THR A 175 12.07 19.56 -10.21
CA THR A 175 12.53 20.84 -9.65
C THR A 175 11.47 21.45 -8.74
N GLU A 176 10.21 21.41 -9.12
CA GLU A 176 9.08 21.90 -8.32
C GLU A 176 8.93 21.12 -7.02
N TYR A 177 8.86 19.79 -7.09
CA TYR A 177 8.72 18.94 -5.90
C TYR A 177 9.91 19.09 -4.95
N SER A 178 11.14 19.27 -5.47
CA SER A 178 12.31 19.53 -4.62
C SER A 178 12.20 20.81 -3.77
N LYS A 179 11.43 21.80 -4.24
CA LYS A 179 11.22 23.10 -3.57
C LYS A 179 9.98 23.10 -2.68
N SER A 180 8.94 22.37 -3.05
CA SER A 180 7.64 22.39 -2.37
C SER A 180 7.22 21.00 -1.90
N ARG A 181 7.38 20.76 -0.59
CA ARG A 181 6.89 19.54 0.05
C ARG A 181 5.37 19.40 -0.08
N SER A 182 4.63 20.50 0.04
CA SER A 182 3.17 20.52 -0.05
C SER A 182 2.66 20.14 -1.44
N THR A 183 3.30 20.66 -2.50
CA THR A 183 2.94 20.29 -3.88
C THR A 183 3.19 18.80 -4.10
N PHE A 184 4.38 18.30 -3.72
CA PHE A 184 4.68 16.87 -3.79
C PHE A 184 3.65 16.02 -3.04
N SER A 185 3.34 16.39 -1.79
CA SER A 185 2.43 15.60 -0.96
C SER A 185 1.00 15.57 -1.51
N SER A 186 0.51 16.69 -2.04
CA SER A 186 -0.82 16.80 -2.66
C SER A 186 -0.91 15.98 -3.94
N ASP A 187 0.10 16.08 -4.80
CA ASP A 187 0.12 15.37 -6.08
C ASP A 187 0.35 13.87 -5.87
N PHE A 188 1.19 13.50 -4.90
CA PHE A 188 1.38 12.10 -4.50
C PHE A 188 0.05 11.49 -4.03
N ALA A 189 -0.70 12.17 -3.16
CA ALA A 189 -2.01 11.68 -2.72
C ALA A 189 -2.97 11.49 -3.91
N SER A 190 -3.00 12.45 -4.84
CA SER A 190 -3.83 12.37 -6.05
C SER A 190 -3.41 11.23 -6.98
N ALA A 191 -2.11 11.00 -7.12
CA ALA A 191 -1.56 9.90 -7.92
C ALA A 191 -1.88 8.54 -7.30
N MET A 192 -1.84 8.41 -5.97
CA MET A 192 -2.21 7.18 -5.27
C MET A 192 -3.69 6.83 -5.43
N VAL A 193 -4.58 7.83 -5.39
CA VAL A 193 -6.01 7.63 -5.69
C VAL A 193 -6.17 7.16 -7.14
N LYS A 194 -5.56 7.86 -8.10
CA LYS A 194 -5.61 7.51 -9.51
C LYS A 194 -5.06 6.11 -9.80
N MET A 195 -4.03 5.69 -9.07
CA MET A 195 -3.49 4.33 -9.15
C MET A 195 -4.46 3.29 -8.61
N GLY A 196 -5.14 3.57 -7.49
CA GLY A 196 -6.16 2.69 -6.92
C GLY A 196 -7.39 2.49 -7.82
N ASP A 197 -7.64 3.42 -8.75
CA ASP A 197 -8.74 3.38 -9.70
C ASP A 197 -8.39 2.63 -11.02
N ILE A 198 -7.24 1.95 -11.11
CA ILE A 198 -6.86 1.17 -12.29
C ILE A 198 -7.66 -0.13 -12.33
N GLU A 199 -8.55 -0.24 -13.34
CA GLU A 199 -9.34 -1.42 -13.69
C GLU A 199 -9.96 -2.17 -12.48
N PRO A 200 -10.68 -1.48 -11.57
CA PRO A 200 -11.21 -2.12 -10.37
C PRO A 200 -12.32 -3.11 -10.74
N LEU A 201 -12.23 -4.33 -10.19
CA LEU A 201 -13.34 -5.28 -10.24
C LEU A 201 -14.47 -4.79 -9.34
N ASN A 202 -15.65 -4.56 -9.93
CA ASN A 202 -16.81 -4.04 -9.21
C ASN A 202 -18.08 -4.88 -9.42
N GLY A 203 -19.06 -4.68 -8.54
CA GLY A 203 -20.34 -5.36 -8.61
C GLY A 203 -20.21 -6.88 -8.50
N SER A 204 -20.63 -7.61 -9.53
CA SER A 204 -20.56 -9.07 -9.61
C SER A 204 -19.29 -9.59 -10.27
N ALA A 205 -18.38 -8.71 -10.74
CA ALA A 205 -17.10 -9.13 -11.28
C ALA A 205 -16.12 -9.40 -10.13
N GLY A 206 -15.55 -10.60 -10.08
CA GLY A 206 -14.64 -11.01 -9.00
C GLY A 206 -15.36 -11.56 -7.77
N GLY A 207 -14.70 -11.50 -6.62
CA GLY A 207 -15.26 -12.00 -5.36
C GLY A 207 -14.49 -11.54 -4.12
N ILE A 208 -15.19 -11.47 -2.99
CA ILE A 208 -14.59 -11.13 -1.70
C ILE A 208 -13.98 -12.40 -1.10
N ARG A 209 -12.66 -12.54 -1.25
CA ARG A 209 -11.89 -13.63 -0.64
C ARG A 209 -11.97 -13.55 0.88
N LYS A 210 -12.12 -14.71 1.57
CA LYS A 210 -12.01 -14.79 3.03
C LYS A 210 -10.56 -14.88 3.51
N ILE A 211 -9.72 -15.53 2.72
CA ILE A 211 -8.28 -15.69 2.92
C ILE A 211 -7.63 -15.10 1.69
N CYS A 212 -6.71 -14.14 1.83
CA CYS A 212 -6.24 -13.41 0.67
C CYS A 212 -5.37 -14.27 -0.25
N LYS A 213 -4.69 -15.28 0.28
CA LYS A 213 -3.77 -16.10 -0.51
C LYS A 213 -4.40 -17.17 -1.42
N VAL A 214 -5.71 -17.39 -1.32
CA VAL A 214 -6.42 -18.43 -2.07
C VAL A 214 -7.75 -17.92 -2.63
N VAL A 215 -8.20 -18.54 -3.71
CA VAL A 215 -9.59 -18.38 -4.18
C VAL A 215 -10.55 -19.08 -3.20
N ASN A 216 -11.78 -18.57 -3.09
CA ASN A 216 -12.81 -19.11 -2.19
C ASN A 216 -13.25 -20.53 -2.54
#